data_AF-A0AAW2X453-F1
#
_entry.id   AF-A0AAW2X453-F1
#
_cell.length_a   1.000
_cell.length_b   1.000
_cell.length_c   1.000
_cell.angle_alpha   90.00
_cell.angle_beta   90.00
_cell.angle_gamma   90.00
#
_symmetry.space_group_name_H-M   'P 1'
#
loop_
_entity.id
_entity.type
_entity.pdbx_description
1 polymer ?
#
loop_
_entity_poly.entity_id
_entity_poly.type
_entity_poly.pdbx_seq_one_letter_code
_entity_poly.pdbx_strand_id
1 'polypeptide(L)'
;MTVSMVGGHFLSFAARVQLIKSVLMAINTYWAMAFVLPKGVIKEIERRWSFLWQGTTGSGYSKVAWARVCTPIEEGGLGIRNLSALNMAMIARKLWEVVRNESRSIWSNGYTTFG
;
A
#
# COMPACT_ATOMS: atom_id res chain seq x y z
N MET A 1 -3.84 -11.30 -34.61
CA MET A 1 -3.56 -11.11 -33.18
C MET A 1 -2.04 -11.04 -32.99
N THR A 2 -1.42 -9.92 -33.35
CA THR A 2 0.01 -9.70 -33.10
C THR A 2 0.08 -8.74 -31.91
N VAL A 3 0.49 -9.27 -30.77
CA VAL A 3 0.83 -8.47 -29.59
C VAL A 3 2.08 -7.69 -29.99
N SER A 4 1.94 -6.39 -30.26
CA SER A 4 3.05 -5.50 -30.55
C SER A 4 3.98 -5.45 -29.33
N MET A 5 5.08 -6.19 -29.44
CA MET A 5 6.28 -6.00 -28.65
C MET A 5 6.95 -4.68 -29.04
N VAL A 6 7.21 -3.86 -28.02
CA VAL A 6 8.17 -2.75 -27.93
C VAL A 6 7.85 -1.48 -28.73
N GLY A 7 7.54 -0.40 -27.98
CA GLY A 7 7.51 0.96 -28.48
C GLY A 7 7.55 2.01 -27.36
N GLY A 8 8.69 2.66 -27.18
CA GLY A 8 8.84 3.96 -26.50
C GLY A 8 8.94 3.93 -24.96
N HIS A 9 9.74 4.85 -24.42
CA HIS A 9 9.99 5.10 -22.99
C HIS A 9 8.76 5.65 -22.24
N PHE A 10 7.56 5.11 -22.49
CA PHE A 10 6.30 5.65 -21.99
C PHE A 10 5.37 4.51 -21.53
N LEU A 11 5.16 4.37 -20.21
CA LEU A 11 4.16 3.44 -19.69
C LEU A 11 2.75 3.89 -20.11
N SER A 12 1.97 2.95 -20.65
CA SER A 12 0.52 3.11 -20.86
C SER A 12 -0.20 3.31 -19.52
N PHE A 13 -1.40 3.91 -19.55
CA PHE A 13 -2.20 4.13 -18.34
C PHE A 13 -2.42 2.82 -17.56
N ALA A 14 -2.84 1.75 -18.24
CA ALA A 14 -3.03 0.43 -17.63
C ALA A 14 -1.74 -0.12 -17.00
N ALA A 15 -0.58 0.06 -17.65
CA ALA A 15 0.69 -0.36 -17.09
C ALA A 15 1.05 0.41 -15.81
N ARG A 16 0.74 1.71 -15.74
CA ARG A 16 0.97 2.51 -14.52
C ARG A 16 0.09 2.07 -13.37
N VAL A 17 -1.19 1.77 -13.64
CA VAL A 17 -2.10 1.20 -12.63
C VAL A 17 -1.55 -0.12 -12.11
N GLN A 18 -1.10 -1.00 -13.01
CA GLN A 18 -0.53 -2.28 -12.63
C GLN A 18 0.74 -2.11 -11.79
N LEU A 19 1.63 -1.18 -12.17
CA LEU A 19 2.83 -0.85 -11.41
C LEU A 19 2.50 -0.40 -9.98
N ILE A 20 1.46 0.43 -9.82
CA ILE A 20 0.99 0.85 -8.49
C ILE A 20 0.52 -0.38 -7.68
N LYS A 21 -0.34 -1.21 -8.28
CA LYS A 21 -0.92 -2.38 -7.63
C LYS A 21 0.08 -3.46 -7.24
N SER A 22 1.10 -3.71 -8.07
CA SER A 22 2.07 -4.76 -7.81
C SER A 22 3.26 -4.25 -6.99
N VAL A 23 3.95 -3.22 -7.47
CA VAL A 23 5.24 -2.80 -6.90
C VAL A 23 5.04 -1.79 -5.77
N LEU A 24 4.36 -0.68 -6.04
CA LEU A 24 4.25 0.40 -5.05
C LEU A 24 3.44 -0.04 -3.83
N MET A 25 2.36 -0.79 -4.03
CA MET A 25 1.58 -1.38 -2.92
C MET A 25 2.42 -2.36 -2.09
N ALA A 26 3.24 -3.21 -2.72
CA ALA A 26 4.11 -4.14 -1.99
C ALA A 26 5.16 -3.40 -1.14
N ILE A 27 5.80 -2.37 -1.70
CA ILE A 27 6.76 -1.52 -0.97
C ILE A 27 6.08 -0.85 0.23
N ASN A 28 4.90 -0.26 0.02
CA ASN A 28 4.15 0.38 1.12
C ASN A 28 3.75 -0.61 2.21
N THR A 29 3.37 -1.83 1.81
CA THR A 29 3.02 -2.90 2.74
C THR A 29 4.23 -3.32 3.57
N TYR A 30 5.40 -3.47 2.94
CA TYR A 30 6.65 -3.77 3.63
C TYR A 30 6.98 -2.71 4.69
N TRP A 31 6.93 -1.43 4.34
CA TRP A 31 7.17 -0.34 5.30
C TRP A 31 6.13 -0.29 6.41
N ALA A 32 4.85 -0.55 6.11
CA ALA A 32 3.76 -0.59 7.10
C ALA A 32 3.91 -1.73 8.12
N MET A 33 4.55 -2.85 7.73
CA MET A 33 4.87 -3.94 8.65
C MET A 33 6.00 -3.55 9.62
N ALA A 34 6.99 -2.80 9.12
CA ALA A 34 8.11 -2.34 9.93
C ALA A 34 7.71 -1.18 10.86
N PHE A 35 7.06 -0.15 10.33
CA PHE A 35 6.76 1.12 11.00
C PHE A 35 5.29 1.51 10.91
N VAL A 36 4.83 2.25 11.92
CA VAL A 36 3.52 2.93 11.88
C VAL A 36 3.61 4.12 10.94
N LEU A 37 2.95 4.07 9.79
CA LEU A 37 2.98 5.18 8.82
C LEU A 37 2.08 6.34 9.28
N PRO A 38 2.61 7.56 9.51
CA PRO A 38 1.78 8.72 9.81
C PRO A 38 0.91 9.11 8.61
N LYS A 39 -0.27 9.69 8.86
CA LYS A 39 -1.19 10.14 7.80
C LYS A 39 -0.55 11.10 6.79
N GLY A 40 0.42 11.91 7.22
CA GLY A 40 1.17 12.81 6.35
C GLY A 40 2.04 12.07 5.31
N VAL A 41 2.68 10.98 5.71
CA VAL A 41 3.48 10.14 4.80
C VAL A 41 2.57 9.48 3.77
N ILE A 42 1.43 8.94 4.22
CA ILE A 42 0.43 8.38 3.31
C ILE A 42 0.02 9.43 2.28
N LYS A 43 -0.37 10.64 2.71
CA LYS A 43 -0.75 11.73 1.80
C LYS A 43 0.34 12.12 0.80
N GLU A 44 1.60 12.11 1.21
CA GLU A 44 2.72 12.37 0.29
C GLU A 44 2.89 11.25 -0.73
N ILE A 45 2.71 9.98 -0.34
CA ILE A 45 2.74 8.84 -1.26
C ILE A 45 1.59 8.93 -2.27
N GLU A 46 0.39 9.27 -1.81
CA GLU A 46 -0.76 9.53 -2.66
C GLU A 46 -0.49 10.67 -3.66
N ARG A 47 0.17 11.75 -3.20
CA ARG A 47 0.62 12.86 -4.06
C ARG A 47 1.61 12.38 -5.11
N ARG A 48 2.57 11.52 -4.74
CA ARG A 48 3.52 10.94 -5.70
C ARG A 48 2.81 10.10 -6.75
N TRP A 49 1.79 9.33 -6.38
CA TRP A 49 1.00 8.51 -7.31
C TRP A 49 0.12 9.32 -8.28
N SER A 50 0.05 10.65 -8.14
CA SER A 50 -0.57 11.51 -9.14
C SER A 50 0.05 11.41 -10.53
N PHE A 51 1.26 10.84 -10.67
CA PHE A 51 1.87 10.50 -11.96
C PHE A 51 1.00 9.56 -12.80
N LEU A 52 0.03 8.86 -12.19
CA LEU A 52 -0.96 8.07 -12.90
C LEU A 52 -1.72 8.90 -13.94
N TRP A 53 -2.06 10.14 -13.59
CA TRP A 53 -2.84 11.07 -14.43
C TRP A 53 -1.97 12.02 -15.25
N GLN A 54 -0.70 12.15 -14.90
CA GLN A 54 0.25 12.99 -15.65
C GLN A 54 0.62 12.28 -16.94
N GLY A 55 0.13 12.74 -18.09
CA GLY A 55 0.58 12.24 -19.40
C GLY A 55 2.09 12.46 -19.64
N THR A 56 2.58 12.09 -20.82
CA THR A 56 3.99 12.25 -21.25
C THR A 56 4.54 13.69 -21.07
N THR A 57 3.68 14.70 -21.04
CA THR A 57 4.05 16.12 -20.95
C THR A 57 3.92 16.74 -19.55
N GLY A 58 3.73 15.93 -18.50
CA GLY A 58 3.91 16.38 -17.11
C GLY A 58 2.85 17.33 -16.54
N SER A 59 1.73 17.59 -17.22
CA SER A 59 0.73 18.60 -16.79
C SER A 59 -0.65 18.04 -16.37
N GLY A 60 -0.72 16.79 -15.90
CA GLY A 60 -1.98 16.19 -15.42
C GLY A 60 -2.12 16.26 -13.90
N TYR A 61 -2.79 17.29 -13.37
CA TYR A 61 -3.24 17.27 -11.98
C TYR A 61 -4.24 16.13 -11.76
N SER A 62 -4.17 15.43 -10.63
CA SER A 62 -5.14 14.39 -10.25
C SER A 62 -6.52 15.02 -10.10
N LYS A 63 -7.38 14.90 -11.12
CA LYS A 63 -8.77 15.37 -11.07
C LYS A 63 -9.66 14.46 -10.21
N VAL A 64 -9.14 13.29 -9.81
CA VAL A 64 -9.88 12.28 -9.07
C VAL A 64 -9.32 12.18 -7.65
N ALA A 65 -10.21 12.29 -6.66
CA ALA A 65 -9.87 12.03 -5.26
C ALA A 65 -9.41 10.58 -5.11
N TRP A 66 -8.33 10.37 -4.37
CA TRP A 66 -7.73 9.03 -4.22
C TRP A 66 -8.65 8.03 -3.54
N ALA A 67 -9.54 8.51 -2.66
CA ALA A 67 -10.63 7.71 -2.11
C ALA A 67 -11.51 7.05 -3.19
N ARG A 68 -11.77 7.75 -4.30
CA ARG A 68 -12.55 7.23 -5.43
C ARG A 68 -11.74 6.26 -6.27
N VAL A 69 -10.44 6.44 -6.36
CA VAL A 69 -9.53 5.50 -7.06
C VAL A 69 -9.40 4.17 -6.31
N CYS A 70 -9.53 4.21 -4.99
CA CYS A 70 -9.52 3.02 -4.16
C CYS A 70 -10.81 2.19 -4.17
N THR A 71 -11.87 2.65 -4.86
CA THR A 71 -13.11 1.86 -4.98
C THR A 71 -12.90 0.63 -5.88
N PRO A 72 -13.66 -0.45 -5.67
CA PRO A 72 -13.62 -1.63 -6.52
C PRO A 72 -13.97 -1.30 -7.97
N ILE A 73 -13.49 -2.13 -8.91
CA ILE A 73 -13.71 -1.92 -10.36
C ILE A 73 -15.20 -1.93 -10.70
N GLU A 74 -15.99 -2.74 -9.98
CA GLU A 74 -17.44 -2.85 -10.11
C GLU A 74 -18.18 -1.52 -9.82
N GLU A 75 -17.61 -0.68 -8.95
CA GLU A 75 -18.15 0.64 -8.58
C GLU A 75 -17.55 1.78 -9.43
N GLY A 76 -16.78 1.46 -10.47
CA GLY A 76 -16.11 2.42 -11.34
C GLY A 76 -14.78 2.96 -10.80
N GLY A 77 -14.18 2.27 -9.82
CA GLY A 77 -12.84 2.55 -9.31
C GLY A 77 -11.72 1.84 -10.05
N LEU A 78 -10.48 2.01 -9.57
CA LEU A 78 -9.33 1.27 -10.12
C LEU A 78 -9.02 0.00 -9.34
N GLY A 79 -9.73 -0.32 -8.26
CA GLY A 79 -9.47 -1.50 -7.43
C GLY A 79 -8.09 -1.46 -6.74
N ILE A 80 -7.59 -0.27 -6.43
CA ILE A 80 -6.36 -0.08 -5.65
C ILE A 80 -6.73 -0.08 -4.17
N ARG A 81 -6.04 -0.83 -3.31
CA ARG A 81 -6.37 -0.82 -1.87
C ARG A 81 -6.00 0.52 -1.24
N ASN A 82 -6.80 1.00 -0.31
CA ASN A 82 -6.53 2.23 0.43
C ASN A 82 -5.35 2.03 1.40
N LEU A 83 -4.33 2.91 1.31
CA LEU A 83 -3.12 2.85 2.16
C LEU A 83 -3.42 3.05 3.63
N SER A 84 -4.34 3.95 3.97
CA SER A 84 -4.73 4.19 5.36
C SER A 84 -5.40 2.97 5.96
N ALA A 85 -6.25 2.29 5.20
CA ALA A 85 -6.89 1.04 5.64
C ALA A 85 -5.84 -0.07 5.82
N LEU A 86 -4.90 -0.19 4.88
CA LEU A 86 -3.81 -1.17 4.97
C LEU A 86 -2.92 -0.91 6.19
N ASN A 87 -2.53 0.33 6.44
CA ASN A 87 -1.74 0.71 7.61
C ASN A 87 -2.49 0.39 8.92
N MET A 88 -3.77 0.71 9.02
CA MET A 88 -4.58 0.39 10.19
C MET A 88 -4.69 -1.12 10.43
N ALA A 89 -4.87 -1.91 9.38
CA ALA A 89 -4.89 -3.37 9.47
C ALA A 89 -3.54 -3.94 9.93
N MET A 90 -2.42 -3.40 9.45
CA MET A 90 -1.08 -3.82 9.87
C MET A 90 -0.80 -3.48 11.33
N ILE A 91 -1.20 -2.29 11.79
CA ILE A 91 -1.10 -1.89 13.20
C ILE A 91 -1.92 -2.84 14.07
N ALA A 92 -3.18 -3.13 13.69
CA ALA A 92 -4.04 -4.04 14.42
C ALA A 92 -3.42 -5.45 14.52
N ARG A 93 -2.86 -5.96 13.42
CA ARG A 93 -2.15 -7.24 13.40
C ARG A 93 -0.93 -7.25 14.32
N LYS A 94 -0.13 -6.18 14.29
CA LYS A 94 1.07 -6.07 15.15
C LYS A 94 0.70 -5.97 16.63
N LEU A 95 -0.32 -5.18 16.95
CA LEU A 95 -0.89 -5.11 18.30
C LEU A 95 -1.38 -6.49 18.77
N TRP A 96 -2.06 -7.22 17.91
CA TRP A 96 -2.54 -8.57 18.19
C TRP A 96 -1.40 -9.57 18.44
N GLU A 97 -0.33 -9.50 17.65
CA GLU A 97 0.89 -10.30 17.86
C GLU A 97 1.55 -9.96 19.21
N VAL A 98 1.63 -8.68 19.59
CA VAL A 98 2.17 -8.24 20.89
C VAL A 98 1.32 -8.78 22.05
N VAL A 99 0.00 -8.59 22.01
CA VAL A 99 -0.92 -9.08 23.05
C VAL A 99 -0.82 -10.60 23.23
N ARG A 100 -0.67 -11.36 22.14
CA ARG A 100 -0.45 -12.81 22.22
C ARG A 100 0.95 -13.20 22.73
N ASN A 101 1.99 -12.46 22.36
CA ASN A 101 3.37 -12.78 22.76
C ASN A 101 3.66 -12.45 24.23
N GLU A 102 2.95 -11.49 24.82
CA GLU A 102 3.00 -11.23 26.28
C GLU A 102 2.63 -12.50 27.07
N SER A 103 1.73 -13.35 26.53
CA SER A 103 1.35 -14.64 27.14
C SER A 103 2.38 -15.77 26.93
N ARG A 104 3.42 -15.56 26.10
CA ARG A 104 4.45 -16.54 25.73
C ARG A 104 5.86 -16.01 25.94
N SER A 105 6.04 -15.00 26.81
CA SER A 105 7.37 -14.51 27.12
C SER A 105 8.21 -15.67 27.68
N ILE A 106 9.30 -16.03 27.01
CA ILE A 106 10.20 -17.11 27.44
C ILE A 106 10.82 -16.80 28.82
N TRP A 107 10.83 -15.51 29.18
CA TRP A 107 11.35 -14.96 30.42
C TRP A 107 10.41 -15.13 31.62
N SER A 108 9.09 -15.28 31.41
CA SER A 108 8.15 -15.54 32.51
C SER A 108 8.13 -17.01 32.95
N ASN A 109 8.72 -17.93 32.17
CA ASN A 109 8.73 -19.37 32.48
C ASN A 109 9.94 -19.83 33.31
N GLY A 110 10.88 -18.92 33.61
CA GLY A 110 12.08 -19.23 34.41
C GLY A 110 11.86 -19.17 35.93
N TYR A 111 10.76 -18.56 36.39
CA TYR A 111 10.48 -18.37 37.82
C TYR A 111 9.57 -19.46 38.42
N THR A 112 9.03 -20.38 37.61
CA THR A 112 8.05 -21.39 38.04
C THR A 112 8.63 -22.80 38.19
N THR A 113 9.93 -23.01 37.95
CA THR A 113 10.58 -24.34 38.04
C THR A 113 11.55 -24.50 39.22
N PHE A 114 11.63 -23.50 40.12
CA PHE A 114 12.32 -23.62 41.41
C PHE A 114 11.36 -23.24 42.53
N GLY A 115 10.51 -24.20 42.90
CA GLY A 115 9.60 -24.16 44.04
C GLY A 115 9.26 -25.59 44.43
#